data_AF-A0A6G7YR70-F1
#
_entry.id   AF-A0A6G7YR70-F1
#
_cell.length_a   1.000
_cell.length_b   1.000
_cell.length_c   1.000
_cell.angle_alpha   90.00
_cell.angle_beta   90.00
_cell.angle_gamma   90.00
#
_symmetry.space_group_name_H-M   'P 1'
#
loop_
_entity.id
_entity.type
_entity.pdbx_description
1 polymer ?
#
loop_
_entity_poly.entity_id
_entity_poly.type
_entity_poly.pdbx_seq_one_letter_code
_entity_poly.pdbx_strand_id
1 'polypeptide(L)'
;MVPPPQNRTRIAALILSCVGLVLAATSVAALSQAPLSGAAVGPESASDALARYLRVLAGTPRDFQALIGAGRAALELGDTQAAAGFFGRADEVWPTSPLPQIGMGAATALDDDPQGALAYFQRAERLGARPVTMGADRGLAYDLLGRHAEAQADYRAALAGASADEARRRLALSLAITRDKAGALEALGPLLARRDTGAIRARALVLALTGDQTGARQAIEWSMPGGWSQMAPFLSRLNSLSSAQQAAAVHLGVFPGSGQPASGGPLIAGTDRNRLADIDALLRGAQPPSTSTTQSPVASVPTTSPPVAPTVAATSPVTAGTAVRPASPGTPQPRRFWVQLASGPNPQALPELFRRSQLRSRELLDGKTGYVADDEGRARLLVGPFRNAQDARIFAEDLAVDGVRAFSWVSSEGQVIRKITTE
;
A
#
# COMPACT_ATOMS: atom_id res chain seq x y z
N MET A 1 16.63 82.27 39.46
CA MET A 1 15.76 81.39 40.27
C MET A 1 16.02 79.97 39.84
N VAL A 2 16.75 79.24 40.71
CA VAL A 2 17.01 77.79 40.77
C VAL A 2 17.54 77.06 39.51
N PRO A 3 18.86 76.79 39.47
CA PRO A 3 19.46 75.57 38.90
C PRO A 3 19.67 74.52 40.03
N PRO A 4 20.44 73.42 39.87
CA PRO A 4 20.52 72.40 38.82
C PRO A 4 20.26 70.97 39.42
N PRO A 5 20.36 69.88 38.61
CA PRO A 5 20.28 68.49 39.07
C PRO A 5 21.63 67.97 39.57
N GLN A 6 21.63 66.84 40.30
CA GLN A 6 22.75 65.91 40.60
C GLN A 6 22.44 65.20 41.93
N ASN A 7 22.85 63.98 42.26
CA ASN A 7 23.49 62.83 41.62
C ASN A 7 23.54 61.79 42.76
N ARG A 8 23.86 60.53 42.43
CA ARG A 8 24.64 59.60 43.27
C ARG A 8 23.96 58.86 44.45
N THR A 9 23.73 57.58 44.18
CA THR A 9 24.34 56.41 44.87
C THR A 9 24.47 56.42 46.40
N ARG A 10 23.99 55.34 47.06
CA ARG A 10 24.78 54.34 47.83
C ARG A 10 23.83 53.52 48.75
N ILE A 11 23.77 52.20 48.58
CA ILE A 11 24.48 51.13 49.34
C ILE A 11 23.77 50.73 50.66
N ALA A 12 23.59 49.40 50.82
CA ALA A 12 23.50 48.59 52.05
C ALA A 12 22.29 48.80 52.98
N ALA A 13 21.40 47.81 53.16
CA ALA A 13 21.52 46.58 53.97
C ALA A 13 21.18 46.77 55.46
N LEU A 14 20.06 46.18 55.90
CA LEU A 14 19.75 45.70 57.26
C LEU A 14 18.47 44.83 57.12
N ILE A 15 18.49 43.49 57.17
CA ILE A 15 18.71 42.57 58.30
C ILE A 15 17.76 42.87 59.48
N LEU A 16 16.66 42.11 59.67
CA LEU A 16 16.58 40.96 60.60
C LEU A 16 15.12 40.61 61.02
N SER A 17 14.82 39.30 61.00
CA SER A 17 13.90 38.54 61.91
C SER A 17 12.39 38.80 61.85
N CYS A 18 11.49 37.81 61.96
CA CYS A 18 11.52 36.43 62.46
C CYS A 18 10.37 35.62 61.80
N VAL A 19 10.63 34.41 61.29
CA VAL A 19 10.21 33.10 61.83
C VAL A 19 8.71 32.83 61.86
N GLY A 20 8.27 31.81 61.12
CA GLY A 20 6.91 31.26 61.19
C GLY A 20 6.63 30.12 60.22
N LEU A 21 7.36 29.02 60.39
CA LEU A 21 7.22 27.73 59.71
C LEU A 21 5.80 27.14 59.86
N VAL A 22 5.10 26.84 58.76
CA VAL A 22 4.12 25.74 58.71
C VAL A 22 4.34 24.94 57.43
N LEU A 23 4.86 23.73 57.61
CA LEU A 23 4.82 22.65 56.63
C LEU A 23 3.36 22.25 56.42
N ALA A 24 2.90 22.28 55.16
CA ALA A 24 1.83 21.41 54.70
C ALA A 24 2.28 20.73 53.41
N ALA A 25 2.81 19.52 53.56
CA ALA A 25 3.03 18.60 52.47
C ALA A 25 1.68 18.24 51.85
N THR A 26 1.46 18.64 50.61
CA THR A 26 0.46 18.00 49.74
C THR A 26 1.21 17.44 48.54
N SER A 27 1.56 16.16 48.65
CA SER A 27 2.08 15.36 47.56
C SER A 27 0.98 15.21 46.51
N VAL A 28 0.98 16.06 45.49
CA VAL A 28 0.22 15.77 44.27
C VAL A 28 0.90 14.57 43.63
N ALA A 29 0.27 13.40 43.74
CA ALA A 29 0.63 12.24 42.96
C ALA A 29 0.55 12.65 41.48
N ALA A 30 1.72 12.85 40.86
CA ALA A 30 1.82 12.97 39.42
C ALA A 30 1.35 11.63 38.84
N LEU A 31 0.09 11.58 38.40
CA LEU A 31 -0.38 10.54 37.51
C LEU A 31 0.54 10.58 36.29
N SER A 32 1.48 9.65 36.24
CA SER A 32 2.26 9.37 35.05
C SER A 32 1.27 9.01 33.95
N GLN A 33 0.96 10.00 33.10
CA GLN A 33 0.32 9.74 31.83
C GLN A 33 1.30 8.90 31.04
N ALA A 34 1.11 7.57 31.04
CA ALA A 34 1.73 6.71 30.06
C ALA A 34 1.44 7.34 28.70
N PRO A 35 2.45 7.60 27.85
CA PRO A 35 2.16 8.09 26.53
C PRO A 35 1.30 7.03 25.86
N LEU A 36 0.04 7.37 25.60
CA LEU A 36 -0.77 6.64 24.64
C LEU A 36 0.05 6.67 23.35
N SER A 37 0.69 5.55 23.05
CA SER A 37 1.25 5.28 21.73
C SER A 37 0.06 5.23 20.78
N GLY A 38 -0.45 6.40 20.40
CA GLY A 38 -1.17 6.57 19.17
C GLY A 38 -0.16 6.24 18.09
N ALA A 39 -0.10 4.98 17.69
CA ALA A 39 0.53 4.59 16.44
C ALA A 39 -0.08 5.50 15.39
N ALA A 40 0.72 6.44 14.89
CA ALA A 40 0.36 7.18 13.69
C ALA A 40 0.03 6.10 12.66
N VAL A 41 -1.21 6.05 12.22
CA VAL A 41 -1.62 5.18 11.11
C VAL A 41 -0.93 5.75 9.87
N GLY A 42 0.33 5.38 9.69
CA GLY A 42 1.01 5.52 8.42
C GLY A 42 0.35 4.62 7.39
N PRO A 43 0.63 4.80 6.09
CA PRO A 43 0.23 3.84 5.08
C PRO A 43 0.69 2.43 5.50
N GLU A 44 -0.19 1.44 5.37
CA GLU A 44 0.12 0.03 5.64
C GLU A 44 1.29 -0.40 4.74
N SER A 45 2.29 -1.08 5.31
CA SER A 45 3.41 -1.56 4.51
C SER A 45 2.95 -2.71 3.59
N ALA A 46 3.61 -2.89 2.44
CA ALA A 46 3.27 -3.99 1.53
C ALA A 46 3.36 -5.38 2.20
N SER A 47 4.28 -5.53 3.16
CA SER A 47 4.42 -6.76 3.96
C SER A 47 3.21 -6.98 4.88
N ASP A 48 2.75 -5.92 5.55
CA ASP A 48 1.58 -5.99 6.44
C ASP A 48 0.30 -6.26 5.63
N ALA A 49 0.16 -5.60 4.48
CA ALA A 49 -0.93 -5.83 3.54
C ALA A 49 -0.96 -7.28 3.04
N LEU A 50 0.19 -7.83 2.62
CA LEU A 50 0.28 -9.22 2.21
C LEU A 50 -0.12 -10.16 3.36
N ALA A 51 0.42 -9.94 4.58
CA ALA A 51 0.07 -10.74 5.75
C ALA A 51 -1.42 -10.68 6.09
N ARG A 52 -2.07 -9.52 5.92
CA ARG A 52 -3.52 -9.34 6.09
C ARG A 52 -4.30 -10.15 5.06
N TYR A 53 -3.97 -10.07 3.77
CA TYR A 53 -4.66 -10.85 2.74
C TYR A 53 -4.43 -12.36 2.90
N LEU A 54 -3.24 -12.80 3.29
CA LEU A 54 -2.95 -14.20 3.57
C LEU A 54 -3.82 -14.75 4.72
N ARG A 55 -4.08 -13.97 5.76
CA ARG A 55 -5.02 -14.34 6.83
C ARG A 55 -6.44 -14.55 6.32
N VAL A 56 -6.91 -13.69 5.40
CA VAL A 56 -8.22 -13.86 4.74
C VAL A 56 -8.23 -15.13 3.89
N LEU A 57 -7.17 -15.36 3.10
CA LEU A 57 -7.05 -16.53 2.23
C LEU A 57 -6.94 -17.86 2.99
N ALA A 58 -6.43 -17.84 4.22
CA ALA A 58 -6.40 -19.03 5.08
C ALA A 58 -7.82 -19.51 5.45
N GLY A 59 -8.76 -18.58 5.68
CA GLY A 59 -10.17 -18.90 5.95
C GLY A 59 -11.02 -19.02 4.68
N THR A 60 -10.66 -18.25 3.64
CA THR A 60 -11.41 -18.14 2.38
C THR A 60 -10.48 -18.20 1.17
N PRO A 61 -10.02 -19.40 0.75
CA PRO A 61 -8.97 -19.54 -0.26
C PRO A 61 -9.34 -19.03 -1.67
N ARG A 62 -10.62 -18.80 -1.95
CA ARG A 62 -11.12 -18.31 -3.24
C ARG A 62 -11.67 -16.88 -3.13
N ASP A 63 -11.35 -16.15 -2.07
CA ASP A 63 -11.74 -14.75 -1.97
C ASP A 63 -11.01 -13.92 -3.03
N PHE A 64 -11.77 -13.43 -4.02
CA PHE A 64 -11.22 -12.72 -5.17
C PHE A 64 -10.48 -11.44 -4.77
N GLN A 65 -11.02 -10.67 -3.83
CA GLN A 65 -10.41 -9.40 -3.41
C GLN A 65 -9.11 -9.65 -2.64
N ALA A 66 -9.08 -10.67 -1.78
CA ALA A 66 -7.86 -11.05 -1.09
C ALA A 66 -6.79 -11.61 -2.05
N LEU A 67 -7.18 -12.32 -3.12
CA LEU A 67 -6.25 -12.76 -4.16
C LEU A 67 -5.67 -11.57 -4.93
N ILE A 68 -6.50 -10.63 -5.38
CA ILE A 68 -6.02 -9.40 -6.05
C ILE A 68 -5.11 -8.58 -5.13
N GLY A 69 -5.53 -8.39 -3.88
CA GLY A 69 -4.78 -7.65 -2.87
C GLY A 69 -3.44 -8.30 -2.53
N ALA A 70 -3.41 -9.63 -2.31
CA ALA A 70 -2.17 -10.37 -2.09
C ALA A 70 -1.24 -10.29 -3.30
N GLY A 71 -1.77 -10.37 -4.53
CA GLY A 71 -1.01 -10.21 -5.75
C GLY A 71 -0.38 -8.82 -5.87
N ARG A 72 -1.14 -7.74 -5.62
CA ARG A 72 -0.62 -6.36 -5.62
C ARG A 72 0.44 -6.16 -4.53
N ALA A 73 0.19 -6.64 -3.32
CA ALA A 73 1.15 -6.57 -2.23
C ALA A 73 2.43 -7.37 -2.54
N ALA A 74 2.31 -8.53 -3.20
CA ALA A 74 3.47 -9.29 -3.67
C ALA A 74 4.25 -8.56 -4.78
N LEU A 75 3.58 -7.85 -5.70
CA LEU A 75 4.25 -6.99 -6.69
C LEU A 75 4.98 -5.81 -6.06
N GLU A 76 4.35 -5.20 -5.06
CA GLU A 76 4.99 -4.17 -4.25
C GLU A 76 6.19 -4.77 -3.54
N LEU A 77 6.09 -5.94 -2.92
CA LEU A 77 7.24 -6.69 -2.40
C LEU A 77 8.11 -7.30 -3.50
N GLY A 78 7.83 -7.00 -4.78
CA GLY A 78 8.41 -7.47 -6.05
C GLY A 78 8.78 -8.94 -6.12
N ASP A 79 7.96 -9.76 -5.48
CA ASP A 79 7.88 -11.19 -5.76
C ASP A 79 6.90 -11.38 -6.94
N THR A 80 7.43 -11.22 -8.15
CA THR A 80 6.66 -11.30 -9.41
C THR A 80 6.04 -12.70 -9.59
N GLN A 81 6.70 -13.74 -9.09
CA GLN A 81 6.25 -15.11 -9.18
C GLN A 81 5.09 -15.41 -8.22
N ALA A 82 5.21 -15.00 -6.95
CA ALA A 82 4.09 -15.11 -6.00
C ALA A 82 2.89 -14.27 -6.47
N ALA A 83 3.13 -13.06 -6.96
CA ALA A 83 2.09 -12.21 -7.53
C ALA A 83 1.34 -12.90 -8.68
N ALA A 84 2.08 -13.47 -9.64
CA ALA A 84 1.49 -14.23 -10.74
C ALA A 84 0.64 -15.41 -10.24
N GLY A 85 1.08 -16.12 -9.19
CA GLY A 85 0.30 -17.18 -8.56
C GLY A 85 -1.03 -16.71 -7.96
N PHE A 86 -1.04 -15.57 -7.26
CA PHE A 86 -2.27 -14.98 -6.74
C PHE A 86 -3.21 -14.50 -7.84
N PHE A 87 -2.70 -13.83 -8.86
CA PHE A 87 -3.52 -13.37 -9.99
C PHE A 87 -4.05 -14.53 -10.83
N GLY A 88 -3.26 -15.59 -11.06
CA GLY A 88 -3.76 -16.80 -11.73
C GLY A 88 -4.95 -17.42 -11.01
N ARG A 89 -4.87 -17.55 -9.68
CA ARG A 89 -6.02 -17.99 -8.86
C ARG A 89 -7.19 -17.01 -8.90
N ALA A 90 -6.93 -15.71 -8.99
CA ALA A 90 -8.00 -14.70 -9.12
C ALA A 90 -8.72 -14.83 -10.48
N ASP A 91 -7.97 -15.10 -11.57
CA ASP A 91 -8.51 -15.35 -12.92
C ASP A 91 -9.41 -16.59 -12.92
N GLU A 92 -9.03 -17.67 -12.23
CA GLU A 92 -9.87 -18.87 -12.06
C GLU A 92 -11.16 -18.60 -11.30
N VAL A 93 -11.15 -17.66 -10.34
CA VAL A 93 -12.33 -17.28 -9.56
C VAL A 93 -13.27 -16.39 -10.36
N TRP A 94 -12.72 -15.42 -11.11
CA TRP A 94 -13.53 -14.51 -11.93
C TRP A 94 -12.85 -14.21 -13.29
N PRO A 95 -13.04 -15.08 -14.29
CA PRO A 95 -12.32 -14.99 -15.58
C PRO A 95 -12.71 -13.80 -16.46
N THR A 96 -13.85 -13.16 -16.17
CA THR A 96 -14.32 -11.99 -16.92
C THR A 96 -13.87 -10.67 -16.28
N SER A 97 -13.19 -10.72 -15.14
CA SER A 97 -12.61 -9.52 -14.52
C SER A 97 -11.32 -9.12 -15.23
N PRO A 98 -11.10 -7.83 -15.52
CA PRO A 98 -9.83 -7.37 -16.07
C PRO A 98 -8.68 -7.38 -15.05
N LEU A 99 -8.98 -7.35 -13.74
CA LEU A 99 -7.97 -7.12 -12.70
C LEU A 99 -6.85 -8.18 -12.63
N PRO A 100 -7.13 -9.49 -12.74
CA PRO A 100 -6.08 -10.51 -12.79
C PRO A 100 -5.13 -10.30 -13.97
N GLN A 101 -5.69 -9.94 -15.15
CA GLN A 101 -4.89 -9.71 -16.36
C GLN A 101 -4.02 -8.45 -16.23
N ILE A 102 -4.50 -7.39 -15.59
CA ILE A 102 -3.69 -6.21 -15.27
C ILE A 102 -2.52 -6.61 -14.34
N GLY A 103 -2.82 -7.37 -13.29
CA GLY A 103 -1.82 -7.85 -12.33
C GLY A 103 -0.76 -8.76 -12.97
N MET A 104 -1.18 -9.68 -13.84
CA MET A 104 -0.26 -10.52 -14.62
C MET A 104 0.62 -9.68 -15.54
N GLY A 105 0.04 -8.71 -16.27
CA GLY A 105 0.82 -7.80 -17.12
C GLY A 105 1.85 -7.01 -16.33
N ALA A 106 1.50 -6.51 -15.15
CA ALA A 106 2.42 -5.83 -14.26
C ALA A 106 3.54 -6.76 -13.76
N ALA A 107 3.19 -7.99 -13.32
CA ALA A 107 4.16 -8.99 -12.89
C ALA A 107 5.18 -9.30 -14.00
N THR A 108 4.70 -9.56 -15.22
CA THR A 108 5.53 -9.91 -16.38
C THR A 108 6.39 -8.74 -16.84
N ALA A 109 5.89 -7.51 -16.82
CA ALA A 109 6.70 -6.32 -17.15
C ALA A 109 7.85 -6.13 -16.14
N LEU A 110 7.59 -6.40 -14.87
CA LEU A 110 8.57 -6.30 -13.79
C LEU A 110 9.57 -7.47 -13.76
N ASP A 111 9.27 -8.55 -14.47
CA ASP A 111 10.11 -9.72 -14.71
C ASP A 111 10.99 -9.57 -15.97
N ASP A 112 11.05 -8.35 -16.55
CA ASP A 112 11.79 -8.01 -17.77
C ASP A 112 11.27 -8.71 -19.05
N ASP A 113 9.98 -9.10 -19.08
CA ASP A 113 9.28 -9.56 -20.29
C ASP A 113 8.19 -8.55 -20.72
N PRO A 114 8.57 -7.40 -21.29
CA PRO A 114 7.59 -6.40 -21.70
C PRO A 114 6.71 -6.85 -22.87
N GLN A 115 7.14 -7.79 -23.72
CA GLN A 115 6.32 -8.29 -24.82
C GLN A 115 5.20 -9.19 -24.31
N GLY A 116 5.51 -10.14 -23.41
CA GLY A 116 4.50 -10.96 -22.75
C GLY A 116 3.53 -10.12 -21.92
N ALA A 117 4.04 -9.09 -21.23
CA ALA A 117 3.21 -8.16 -20.47
C ALA A 117 2.13 -7.48 -21.33
N LEU A 118 2.46 -7.04 -22.55
CA LEU A 118 1.51 -6.40 -23.45
C LEU A 118 0.34 -7.33 -23.85
N ALA A 119 0.57 -8.64 -23.96
CA ALA A 119 -0.50 -9.60 -24.26
C ALA A 119 -1.54 -9.66 -23.11
N TYR A 120 -1.08 -9.61 -21.86
CA TYR A 120 -1.95 -9.54 -20.69
C TYR A 120 -2.75 -8.23 -20.64
N PHE A 121 -2.11 -7.08 -20.89
CA PHE A 121 -2.83 -5.80 -20.93
C PHE A 121 -3.85 -5.73 -22.06
N GLN A 122 -3.54 -6.26 -23.26
CA GLN A 122 -4.50 -6.36 -24.36
C GLN A 122 -5.70 -7.25 -23.99
N ARG A 123 -5.49 -8.33 -23.24
CA ARG A 123 -6.58 -9.15 -22.71
C ARG A 123 -7.40 -8.37 -21.67
N ALA A 124 -6.76 -7.64 -20.78
CA ALA A 124 -7.45 -6.77 -19.82
C ALA A 124 -8.34 -5.73 -20.50
N GLU A 125 -7.87 -5.08 -21.57
CA GLU A 125 -8.68 -4.12 -22.35
C GLU A 125 -9.91 -4.76 -22.98
N ARG A 126 -9.77 -5.96 -23.56
CA ARG A 126 -10.91 -6.72 -24.10
C ARG A 126 -11.93 -7.08 -23.02
N LEU A 127 -11.50 -7.20 -21.77
CA LEU A 127 -12.35 -7.41 -20.59
C LEU A 127 -12.88 -6.10 -19.98
N GLY A 128 -12.63 -4.95 -20.62
CA GLY A 128 -13.13 -3.64 -20.19
C GLY A 128 -12.22 -2.85 -19.25
N ALA A 129 -10.94 -3.24 -19.10
CA ALA A 129 -9.96 -2.41 -18.41
C ALA A 129 -9.86 -1.03 -19.07
N ARG A 130 -9.74 0.02 -18.25
CA ARG A 130 -9.58 1.38 -18.73
C ARG A 130 -8.10 1.77 -18.67
N PRO A 131 -7.62 2.67 -19.55
CA PRO A 131 -6.23 3.14 -19.49
C PRO A 131 -5.81 3.65 -18.10
N VAL A 132 -6.73 4.33 -17.38
CA VAL A 132 -6.47 4.82 -16.02
C VAL A 132 -6.14 3.73 -15.00
N THR A 133 -6.61 2.49 -15.19
CA THR A 133 -6.41 1.40 -14.21
C THR A 133 -5.11 0.62 -14.41
N MET A 134 -4.46 0.74 -15.57
CA MET A 134 -3.28 -0.06 -15.92
C MET A 134 -2.17 0.74 -16.62
N GLY A 135 -2.39 2.02 -16.92
CA GLY A 135 -1.44 2.84 -17.66
C GLY A 135 -0.09 3.01 -16.96
N ALA A 136 -0.05 2.93 -15.63
CA ALA A 136 1.22 2.90 -14.89
C ALA A 136 2.08 1.69 -15.26
N ASP A 137 1.48 0.51 -15.43
CA ASP A 137 2.22 -0.74 -15.67
C ASP A 137 2.38 -1.06 -17.15
N ARG A 138 1.37 -0.75 -17.98
CA ARG A 138 1.51 -0.86 -19.42
C ARG A 138 2.49 0.18 -19.97
N GLY A 139 2.51 1.38 -19.39
CA GLY A 139 3.51 2.39 -19.72
C GLY A 139 4.94 1.90 -19.47
N LEU A 140 5.17 1.18 -18.37
CA LEU A 140 6.46 0.56 -18.09
C LEU A 140 6.84 -0.45 -19.19
N ALA A 141 5.92 -1.32 -19.59
CA ALA A 141 6.18 -2.27 -20.67
C ALA A 141 6.55 -1.55 -21.99
N TYR A 142 5.90 -0.43 -22.32
CA TYR A 142 6.27 0.37 -23.48
C TYR A 142 7.65 1.02 -23.35
N ASP A 143 8.00 1.57 -22.17
CA ASP A 143 9.32 2.16 -21.94
C ASP A 143 10.45 1.13 -22.09
N LEU A 144 10.27 -0.08 -21.57
CA LEU A 144 11.22 -1.18 -21.70
C LEU A 144 11.43 -1.61 -23.16
N LEU A 145 10.44 -1.36 -24.03
CA LEU A 145 10.52 -1.57 -25.48
C LEU A 145 11.06 -0.35 -26.25
N GLY A 146 11.41 0.74 -25.57
CA GLY A 146 11.82 2.00 -26.20
C GLY A 146 10.66 2.81 -26.80
N ARG A 147 9.41 2.40 -26.55
CA ARG A 147 8.17 3.02 -27.06
C ARG A 147 7.72 4.15 -26.11
N HIS A 148 8.60 5.12 -25.92
CA HIS A 148 8.44 6.16 -24.89
C HIS A 148 7.21 7.06 -25.13
N ALA A 149 6.82 7.31 -26.38
CA ALA A 149 5.65 8.13 -26.66
C ALA A 149 4.36 7.45 -26.14
N GLU A 150 4.19 6.16 -26.40
CA GLU A 150 3.07 5.38 -25.87
C GLU A 150 3.15 5.25 -24.34
N ALA A 151 4.34 5.03 -23.79
CA ALA A 151 4.56 4.98 -22.35
C ALA A 151 4.08 6.26 -21.65
N GLN A 152 4.52 7.42 -22.15
CA GLN A 152 4.16 8.72 -21.61
C GLN A 152 2.66 9.02 -21.74
N ALA A 153 1.99 8.54 -22.80
CA ALA A 153 0.54 8.67 -22.92
C ALA A 153 -0.18 7.84 -21.85
N ASP A 154 0.25 6.60 -21.62
CA ASP A 154 -0.31 5.72 -20.61
C ASP A 154 -0.09 6.22 -19.18
N TYR A 155 1.10 6.73 -18.86
CA TYR A 155 1.35 7.33 -17.56
C TYR A 155 0.46 8.54 -17.32
N ARG A 156 0.29 9.41 -18.32
CA ARG A 156 -0.63 10.56 -18.23
C ARG A 156 -2.07 10.11 -17.98
N ALA A 157 -2.52 9.04 -18.63
CA ALA A 157 -3.84 8.46 -18.39
C ALA A 157 -4.01 7.92 -16.96
N ALA A 158 -2.94 7.36 -16.37
CA ALA A 158 -2.94 6.85 -15.01
C ALA A 158 -2.87 7.93 -13.91
N LEU A 159 -2.60 9.20 -14.25
CA LEU A 159 -2.51 10.30 -13.27
C LEU A 159 -3.83 10.59 -12.53
N ALA A 160 -4.96 10.11 -13.06
CA ALA A 160 -6.28 10.23 -12.46
C ALA A 160 -6.69 9.00 -11.62
N GLY A 161 -5.83 7.98 -11.51
CA GLY A 161 -6.12 6.70 -10.84
C GLY A 161 -5.39 6.52 -9.51
N ALA A 162 -5.53 5.33 -8.92
CA ALA A 162 -4.90 4.95 -7.66
C ALA A 162 -3.37 4.90 -7.74
N SER A 163 -2.80 4.58 -8.92
CA SER A 163 -1.36 4.52 -9.17
C SER A 163 -0.74 5.85 -9.62
N ALA A 164 -1.42 6.98 -9.40
CA ALA A 164 -1.00 8.28 -9.92
C ALA A 164 0.42 8.70 -9.47
N ASP A 165 0.82 8.40 -8.23
CA ASP A 165 2.15 8.77 -7.74
C ASP A 165 3.27 7.94 -8.40
N GLU A 166 3.05 6.65 -8.59
CA GLU A 166 3.99 5.81 -9.35
C GLU A 166 4.02 6.23 -10.83
N ALA A 167 2.86 6.52 -11.43
CA ALA A 167 2.77 7.03 -12.78
C ALA A 167 3.52 8.35 -12.97
N ARG A 168 3.48 9.27 -12.00
CA ARG A 168 4.29 10.52 -12.02
C ARG A 168 5.78 10.24 -12.00
N ARG A 169 6.25 9.33 -11.14
CA ARG A 169 7.67 8.95 -11.09
C ARG A 169 8.12 8.33 -12.40
N ARG A 170 7.34 7.40 -12.96
CA ARG A 170 7.67 6.74 -14.24
C ARG A 170 7.60 7.69 -15.42
N LEU A 171 6.60 8.57 -15.47
CA LEU A 171 6.50 9.63 -16.48
C LEU A 171 7.73 10.52 -16.47
N ALA A 172 8.19 10.95 -15.29
CA ALA A 172 9.36 11.81 -15.18
C ALA A 172 10.64 11.13 -15.70
N LEU A 173 10.82 9.85 -15.39
CA LEU A 173 11.96 9.08 -15.91
C LEU A 173 11.88 8.90 -17.42
N SER A 174 10.72 8.55 -17.97
CA SER A 174 10.51 8.43 -19.41
C SER A 174 10.77 9.75 -20.16
N LEU A 175 10.28 10.87 -19.62
CA LEU A 175 10.54 12.20 -20.17
C LEU A 175 12.04 12.53 -20.16
N ALA A 176 12.74 12.21 -19.08
CA ALA A 176 14.18 12.43 -18.96
C ALA A 176 15.00 11.55 -19.93
N ILE A 177 14.60 10.30 -20.16
CA ILE A 177 15.19 9.42 -21.18
C ILE A 177 15.06 10.06 -22.56
N THR A 178 13.89 10.64 -22.87
CA THR A 178 13.66 11.41 -24.10
C THR A 178 14.22 12.84 -24.07
N ARG A 179 15.02 13.18 -23.05
CA ARG A 179 15.70 14.48 -22.84
C ARG A 179 14.80 15.68 -22.53
N ASP A 180 13.52 15.45 -22.20
CA ASP A 180 12.62 16.50 -21.70
C ASP A 180 12.80 16.71 -20.18
N LYS A 181 13.83 17.49 -19.82
CA LYS A 181 14.13 17.84 -18.42
C LYS A 181 13.01 18.65 -17.77
N ALA A 182 12.42 19.59 -18.51
CA ALA A 182 11.43 20.51 -17.96
C ALA A 182 10.15 19.76 -17.60
N GLY A 183 9.62 18.97 -18.54
CA GLY A 183 8.45 18.13 -18.30
C GLY A 183 8.70 17.07 -17.22
N ALA A 184 9.91 16.49 -17.16
CA ALA A 184 10.25 15.53 -16.12
C ALA A 184 10.20 16.13 -14.71
N LEU A 185 10.77 17.32 -14.52
CA LEU A 185 10.76 18.01 -13.21
C LEU A 185 9.36 18.52 -12.85
N GLU A 186 8.57 18.94 -13.84
CA GLU A 186 7.16 19.32 -13.65
C GLU A 186 6.33 18.13 -13.16
N ALA A 187 6.47 16.95 -13.80
CA ALA A 187 5.76 15.74 -13.41
C ALA A 187 6.06 15.31 -11.96
N LEU A 188 7.29 15.54 -11.48
CA LEU A 188 7.68 15.24 -10.10
C LEU A 188 7.23 16.30 -9.08
N GLY A 189 6.90 17.52 -9.51
CA GLY A 189 6.60 18.66 -8.64
C GLY A 189 5.65 18.34 -7.49
N PRO A 190 4.46 17.74 -7.74
CA PRO A 190 3.52 17.38 -6.67
C PRO A 190 4.10 16.41 -5.64
N LEU A 191 4.94 15.47 -6.06
CA LEU A 191 5.55 14.48 -5.17
C LEU A 191 6.68 15.09 -4.34
N LEU A 192 7.51 15.92 -4.97
CA LEU A 192 8.62 16.62 -4.31
C LEU A 192 8.11 17.60 -3.25
N ALA A 193 6.99 18.27 -3.50
CA ALA A 193 6.35 19.14 -2.52
C ALA A 193 5.94 18.38 -1.24
N ARG A 194 5.56 17.10 -1.38
CA ARG A 194 5.23 16.21 -0.26
C ARG A 194 6.44 15.46 0.29
N ARG A 195 7.65 15.76 -0.18
CA ARG A 195 8.91 15.08 0.18
C ARG A 195 8.86 13.56 -0.05
N ASP A 196 8.17 13.13 -1.10
CA ASP A 196 8.13 11.73 -1.50
C ASP A 196 9.56 11.22 -1.78
N THR A 197 10.00 10.20 -1.05
CA THR A 197 11.36 9.69 -1.15
C THR A 197 11.63 9.11 -2.54
N GLY A 198 10.61 8.50 -3.16
CA GLY A 198 10.70 7.99 -4.53
C GLY A 198 10.95 9.11 -5.53
N ALA A 199 10.23 10.21 -5.43
CA ALA A 199 10.39 11.38 -6.29
C ALA A 199 11.74 12.08 -6.09
N ILE A 200 12.26 12.14 -4.86
CA ILE A 200 13.59 12.69 -4.58
C ILE A 200 14.68 11.89 -5.33
N ARG A 201 14.59 10.55 -5.31
CA ARG A 201 15.49 9.68 -6.08
C ARG A 201 15.28 9.81 -7.58
N ALA A 202 14.02 9.81 -8.03
CA ALA A 202 13.70 10.01 -9.44
C ALA A 202 14.26 11.34 -9.96
N ARG A 203 14.22 12.41 -9.16
CA ARG A 203 14.83 13.70 -9.51
C ARG A 203 16.33 13.60 -9.78
N ALA A 204 17.08 12.87 -8.95
CA ALA A 204 18.51 12.66 -9.16
C ALA A 204 18.78 11.97 -10.51
N LEU A 205 18.00 10.92 -10.83
CA LEU A 205 18.10 10.22 -12.10
C LEU A 205 17.69 11.11 -13.29
N VAL A 206 16.63 11.91 -13.16
CA VAL A 206 16.20 12.88 -14.17
C VAL A 206 17.32 13.86 -14.49
N LEU A 207 18.00 14.40 -13.48
CA LEU A 207 19.13 15.32 -13.67
C LEU A 207 20.28 14.62 -14.38
N ALA A 208 20.59 13.37 -14.00
CA ALA A 208 21.67 12.61 -14.63
C ALA A 208 21.36 12.26 -16.10
N LEU A 209 20.18 11.73 -16.38
CA LEU A 209 19.69 11.36 -17.72
C LEU A 209 19.62 12.55 -18.67
N THR A 210 19.39 13.76 -18.14
CA THR A 210 19.33 14.99 -18.95
C THR A 210 20.69 15.69 -19.09
N GLY A 211 21.77 15.09 -18.54
CA GLY A 211 23.14 15.59 -18.66
C GLY A 211 23.58 16.58 -17.57
N ASP A 212 22.71 16.88 -16.60
CA ASP A 212 23.02 17.74 -15.46
C ASP A 212 23.71 16.94 -14.34
N GLN A 213 24.97 16.57 -14.57
CA GLN A 213 25.75 15.79 -13.60
C GLN A 213 25.98 16.53 -12.28
N THR A 214 26.14 17.86 -12.34
CA THR A 214 26.36 18.68 -11.14
C THR A 214 25.11 18.68 -10.27
N GLY A 215 23.93 18.90 -10.87
CA GLY A 215 22.66 18.82 -10.17
C GLY A 215 22.36 17.42 -9.65
N ALA A 216 22.63 16.38 -10.45
CA ALA A 216 22.46 14.99 -10.03
C ALA A 216 23.33 14.66 -8.81
N ARG A 217 24.61 15.05 -8.82
CA ARG A 217 25.52 14.87 -7.68
C ARG A 217 24.99 15.54 -6.42
N GLN A 218 24.58 16.80 -6.52
CA GLN A 218 24.02 17.53 -5.37
C GLN A 218 22.75 16.88 -4.84
N ALA A 219 21.84 16.46 -5.73
CA ALA A 219 20.59 15.79 -5.34
C ALA A 219 20.85 14.45 -4.63
N ILE A 220 21.82 13.67 -5.11
CA ILE A 220 22.25 12.41 -4.48
C ILE A 220 22.86 12.69 -3.11
N GLU A 221 23.83 13.60 -3.03
CA GLU A 221 24.56 13.88 -1.80
C GLU A 221 23.64 14.42 -0.69
N TRP A 222 22.63 15.23 -1.05
CA TRP A 222 21.61 15.69 -0.10
C TRP A 222 20.69 14.58 0.41
N SER A 223 20.43 13.56 -0.42
CA SER A 223 19.57 12.43 -0.06
C SER A 223 20.34 11.36 0.70
N MET A 224 21.62 11.18 0.34
CA MET A 224 22.53 10.18 0.87
C MET A 224 23.97 10.75 0.82
N PRO A 225 24.49 11.27 1.95
CA PRO A 225 25.89 11.70 2.04
C PRO A 225 26.85 10.58 1.67
N GLY A 226 27.81 10.85 0.79
CA GLY A 226 28.74 9.87 0.21
C GLY A 226 28.15 9.00 -0.91
N GLY A 227 26.86 9.11 -1.20
CA GLY A 227 26.13 8.29 -2.18
C GLY A 227 26.64 8.49 -3.62
N TRP A 228 27.22 9.65 -3.93
CA TRP A 228 27.77 9.89 -5.27
C TRP A 228 28.86 8.89 -5.67
N SER A 229 29.73 8.51 -4.73
CA SER A 229 30.83 7.57 -5.03
C SER A 229 30.30 6.18 -5.44
N GLN A 230 29.15 5.77 -4.89
CA GLN A 230 28.49 4.51 -5.20
C GLN A 230 27.71 4.59 -6.52
N MET A 231 27.03 5.71 -6.78
CA MET A 231 26.17 5.87 -7.96
C MET A 231 26.90 6.34 -9.22
N ALA A 232 28.06 7.00 -9.11
CA ALA A 232 28.77 7.55 -10.27
C ALA A 232 29.07 6.52 -11.37
N PRO A 233 29.54 5.28 -11.07
CA PRO A 233 29.74 4.25 -12.09
C PRO A 233 28.44 3.80 -12.76
N PHE A 234 27.34 3.72 -12.00
CA PHE A 234 26.00 3.43 -12.53
C PHE A 234 25.56 4.52 -13.51
N LEU A 235 25.66 5.80 -13.14
CA LEU A 235 25.23 6.92 -13.97
C LEU A 235 26.11 7.10 -15.22
N SER A 236 27.40 6.82 -15.11
CA SER A 236 28.30 6.84 -16.28
C SER A 236 27.92 5.78 -17.30
N ARG A 237 27.60 4.55 -16.86
CA ARG A 237 27.10 3.49 -17.75
C ARG A 237 25.73 3.82 -18.32
N LEU A 238 24.84 4.41 -17.54
CA LEU A 238 23.50 4.79 -17.99
C LEU A 238 23.55 5.69 -19.24
N ASN A 239 24.52 6.59 -19.33
CA ASN A 239 24.69 7.48 -20.48
C ASN A 239 25.15 6.79 -21.77
N SER A 240 25.71 5.58 -21.69
CA SER A 240 26.12 4.80 -22.88
C SER A 240 25.04 3.84 -23.39
N LEU A 241 23.93 3.69 -22.65
CA LEU A 241 22.85 2.77 -22.99
C LEU A 241 21.90 3.35 -24.04
N SER A 242 21.25 2.46 -24.81
CA SER A 242 20.07 2.83 -25.60
C SER A 242 18.92 3.26 -24.70
N SER A 243 17.93 4.00 -25.23
CA SER A 243 16.82 4.53 -24.42
C SER A 243 15.97 3.44 -23.75
N ALA A 244 15.76 2.30 -24.42
CA ALA A 244 15.11 1.11 -23.84
C ALA A 244 15.94 0.49 -22.70
N GLN A 245 17.26 0.38 -22.87
CA GLN A 245 18.16 -0.10 -21.83
C GLN A 245 18.27 0.87 -20.65
N GLN A 246 18.18 2.18 -20.91
CA GLN A 246 18.08 3.19 -19.85
C GLN A 246 16.81 2.96 -19.03
N ALA A 247 15.66 2.73 -19.69
CA ALA A 247 14.41 2.40 -19.01
C ALA A 247 14.53 1.15 -18.14
N ALA A 248 15.10 0.07 -18.66
CA ALA A 248 15.34 -1.15 -17.88
C ALA A 248 16.27 -0.90 -16.68
N ALA A 249 17.34 -0.12 -16.86
CA ALA A 249 18.27 0.21 -15.80
C ALA A 249 17.65 1.07 -14.69
N VAL A 250 16.82 2.06 -15.02
CA VAL A 250 16.22 2.95 -14.01
C VAL A 250 15.00 2.35 -13.31
N HIS A 251 14.22 1.52 -14.00
CA HIS A 251 13.01 0.91 -13.43
C HIS A 251 13.25 -0.44 -12.78
N LEU A 252 14.11 -1.27 -13.37
CA LEU A 252 14.34 -2.65 -12.95
C LEU A 252 15.74 -2.87 -12.34
N GLY A 253 16.67 -1.93 -12.53
CA GLY A 253 18.08 -2.11 -12.13
C GLY A 253 18.86 -3.07 -13.04
N VAL A 254 18.34 -3.38 -14.24
CA VAL A 254 18.93 -4.33 -15.18
C VAL A 254 19.91 -3.63 -16.14
N PHE A 255 21.11 -4.18 -16.32
CA PHE A 255 22.12 -3.68 -17.26
C PHE A 255 22.49 -4.72 -18.32
N PRO A 256 22.64 -4.34 -19.60
CA PRO A 256 23.11 -5.27 -20.62
C PRO A 256 24.53 -5.76 -20.29
N GLY A 257 24.76 -7.07 -20.42
CA GLY A 257 26.05 -7.71 -20.15
C GLY A 257 26.33 -8.08 -18.69
N SER A 258 25.40 -7.84 -17.75
CA SER A 258 25.55 -8.31 -16.35
C SER A 258 25.30 -9.82 -16.18
N GLY A 259 24.79 -10.52 -17.21
CA GLY A 259 24.63 -11.98 -17.24
C GLY A 259 23.64 -12.57 -16.24
N GLN A 260 23.12 -11.77 -15.31
CA GLN A 260 22.14 -12.12 -14.29
C GLN A 260 21.21 -10.91 -14.11
N PRO A 261 19.86 -11.10 -14.04
CA PRO A 261 19.05 -10.18 -13.26
C PRO A 261 19.66 -10.15 -11.86
N ALA A 262 19.65 -9.02 -11.17
CA ALA A 262 20.19 -8.92 -9.82
C ALA A 262 19.35 -9.74 -8.81
N SER A 263 19.41 -11.07 -8.92
CA SER A 263 18.56 -12.03 -8.25
C SER A 263 19.41 -13.26 -7.93
N GLY A 264 19.83 -13.32 -6.68
CA GLY A 264 20.62 -14.44 -6.16
C GLY A 264 20.72 -14.40 -4.64
N GLY A 265 19.59 -14.32 -3.93
CA GLY A 265 19.52 -14.51 -2.48
C GLY A 265 18.40 -13.68 -1.81
N PRO A 266 17.75 -14.21 -0.75
CA PRO A 266 16.54 -13.63 -0.18
C PRO A 266 16.82 -12.21 0.33
N LEU A 267 16.23 -11.22 -0.35
CA LEU A 267 16.18 -9.85 0.14
C LEU A 267 15.34 -9.88 1.43
N ILE A 268 15.99 -9.52 2.53
CA ILE A 268 15.45 -9.55 3.88
C ILE A 268 14.09 -8.84 3.89
N ALA A 269 13.08 -9.52 4.41
CA ALA A 269 11.75 -8.99 4.65
C ALA A 269 11.83 -7.67 5.43
N GLY A 270 11.36 -6.58 4.82
CA GLY A 270 11.12 -5.32 5.51
C GLY A 270 11.34 -4.09 4.65
N THR A 271 10.25 -3.32 4.53
CA THR A 271 10.12 -1.90 4.12
C THR A 271 9.95 -1.60 2.62
N ASP A 272 8.68 -1.35 2.29
CA ASP A 272 8.14 -0.42 1.28
C ASP A 272 9.00 -0.23 0.01
N ARG A 273 8.68 -1.04 -1.00
CA ARG A 273 9.46 -1.14 -2.22
C ARG A 273 9.23 0.07 -3.12
N ASN A 274 10.03 1.08 -2.84
CA ASN A 274 10.51 1.96 -3.88
C ASN A 274 11.73 1.27 -4.52
N ARG A 275 11.58 0.58 -5.66
CA ARG A 275 12.67 -0.17 -6.35
C ARG A 275 13.94 0.65 -6.62
N LEU A 276 13.85 1.98 -6.70
CA LEU A 276 15.05 2.85 -6.73
C LEU A 276 15.91 2.76 -5.46
N ALA A 277 15.38 2.22 -4.35
CA ALA A 277 16.09 1.94 -3.11
C ALA A 277 16.80 0.57 -3.14
N ASP A 278 16.30 -0.39 -3.93
CA ASP A 278 16.96 -1.68 -4.16
C ASP A 278 18.27 -1.50 -4.95
N ILE A 279 18.34 -0.48 -5.82
CA ILE A 279 19.56 -0.07 -6.55
C ILE A 279 20.69 0.29 -5.56
N ASP A 280 20.37 0.93 -4.42
CA ASP A 280 21.35 1.26 -3.37
C ASP A 280 21.79 0.04 -2.54
N ALA A 281 20.95 -0.99 -2.43
CA ALA A 281 21.34 -2.25 -1.78
C ALA A 281 22.30 -3.06 -2.67
N LEU A 282 22.08 -3.06 -3.98
CA LEU A 282 22.94 -3.71 -4.97
C LEU A 282 24.32 -3.06 -5.10
N LEU A 283 24.41 -1.74 -4.95
CA LEU A 283 25.69 -1.01 -5.04
C LEU A 283 26.53 -1.06 -3.75
N ARG A 284 25.93 -1.42 -2.60
CA ARG A 284 26.65 -1.65 -1.33
C ARG A 284 27.29 -3.05 -1.25
N GLY A 285 26.85 -4.00 -2.07
CA GLY A 285 27.27 -5.40 -2.05
C GLY A 285 28.31 -5.76 -3.11
N ALA A 286 29.51 -5.16 -3.06
CA ALA A 286 30.67 -5.60 -3.83
C ALA A 286 31.89 -5.74 -2.93
N GLN A 287 31.87 -6.74 -2.04
CA GLN A 287 33.08 -7.29 -1.43
C GLN A 287 33.26 -8.74 -1.91
N PRO A 288 34.46 -9.14 -2.36
CA PRO A 288 34.70 -10.52 -2.78
C PRO A 288 34.59 -11.47 -1.57
N PRO A 289 34.08 -12.71 -1.76
CA PRO A 289 33.92 -13.65 -0.67
C PRO A 289 35.30 -14.11 -0.16
N SER A 290 35.60 -13.78 1.10
CA SER A 290 36.65 -14.44 1.85
C SER A 290 36.26 -15.90 2.06
N THR A 291 37.05 -16.79 1.49
CA THR A 291 36.97 -18.24 1.66
C THR A 291 37.20 -18.63 3.12
N SER A 292 36.19 -19.22 3.74
CA SER A 292 36.35 -20.00 4.98
C SER A 292 35.59 -21.31 4.83
N THR A 293 36.18 -22.25 4.10
CA THR A 293 35.88 -23.67 4.25
C THR A 293 36.45 -24.11 5.58
N THR A 294 35.66 -24.72 6.47
CA THR A 294 35.99 -25.98 7.20
C THR A 294 34.77 -26.48 7.98
N GLN A 295 34.14 -27.50 7.39
CA GLN A 295 33.62 -28.75 8.00
C GLN A 295 32.59 -28.71 9.15
N SER A 296 31.43 -29.31 8.87
CA SER A 296 30.62 -30.05 9.85
C SER A 296 30.58 -31.52 9.42
N PRO A 297 30.82 -32.51 10.31
CA PRO A 297 30.78 -33.91 9.96
C PRO A 297 29.36 -34.51 10.07
N VAL A 298 29.18 -35.54 9.26
CA VAL A 298 28.04 -36.44 9.10
C VAL A 298 27.98 -37.49 10.21
N ALA A 299 26.79 -37.84 10.70
CA ALA A 299 26.43 -39.18 11.19
C ALA A 299 24.88 -39.27 11.28
N SER A 300 24.18 -40.02 10.42
CA SER A 300 23.96 -41.48 10.39
C SER A 300 22.90 -41.98 11.39
N VAL A 301 21.79 -42.47 10.82
CA VAL A 301 20.61 -43.13 11.45
C VAL A 301 20.98 -44.54 12.00
N PRO A 302 20.17 -45.17 12.88
CA PRO A 302 19.20 -46.17 12.41
C PRO A 302 17.86 -46.21 13.23
N THR A 303 16.70 -46.28 12.58
CA THR A 303 15.83 -47.47 12.35
C THR A 303 15.31 -48.18 13.60
N THR A 304 13.97 -48.21 13.77
CA THR A 304 13.17 -49.42 14.08
C THR A 304 11.66 -49.10 14.12
N SER A 305 10.89 -49.78 13.28
CA SER A 305 9.47 -50.14 13.50
C SER A 305 9.44 -51.58 14.08
N PRO A 306 8.35 -52.16 14.67
CA PRO A 306 7.07 -52.41 13.98
C PRO A 306 5.82 -52.44 14.95
N PRO A 307 4.72 -53.20 14.68
CA PRO A 307 3.38 -52.67 14.37
C PRO A 307 2.31 -53.00 15.44
N VAL A 308 1.05 -52.53 15.29
CA VAL A 308 -0.24 -53.25 15.53
C VAL A 308 -1.41 -52.28 15.26
N ALA A 309 -2.41 -52.73 14.48
CA ALA A 309 -3.78 -52.22 14.41
C ALA A 309 -4.74 -53.38 14.79
N PRO A 310 -6.08 -53.24 14.89
CA PRO A 310 -6.93 -52.08 15.22
C PRO A 310 -7.90 -52.39 16.40
N THR A 311 -8.51 -51.37 17.03
CA THR A 311 -9.74 -51.57 17.83
C THR A 311 -10.78 -50.51 17.49
N VAL A 312 -11.94 -51.04 17.10
CA VAL A 312 -13.24 -50.43 16.85
C VAL A 312 -13.80 -49.74 18.10
N ALA A 313 -14.35 -48.53 17.93
CA ALA A 313 -15.42 -48.02 18.78
C ALA A 313 -16.35 -47.12 17.95
N ALA A 314 -17.61 -47.54 17.90
CA ALA A 314 -18.68 -46.98 17.10
C ALA A 314 -19.22 -45.66 17.66
N THR A 315 -19.59 -44.75 16.77
CA THR A 315 -20.62 -43.73 17.01
C THR A 315 -21.60 -43.73 15.85
N SER A 316 -22.85 -44.05 16.19
CA SER A 316 -23.99 -44.17 15.29
C SER A 316 -24.39 -42.82 14.65
N PRO A 317 -25.03 -42.85 13.47
CA PRO A 317 -25.40 -41.66 12.70
C PRO A 317 -26.68 -40.99 13.23
N VAL A 318 -26.69 -39.64 13.25
CA VAL A 318 -27.91 -38.86 13.42
C VAL A 318 -28.56 -38.64 12.06
N THR A 319 -29.79 -39.15 11.97
CA THR A 319 -30.74 -39.15 10.87
C THR A 319 -31.11 -37.75 10.36
N ALA A 320 -31.12 -37.61 9.04
CA ALA A 320 -31.77 -36.51 8.32
C ALA A 320 -33.30 -36.57 8.54
N GLY A 321 -33.84 -35.56 9.21
CA GLY A 321 -35.28 -35.35 9.36
C GLY A 321 -35.72 -34.14 8.53
N THR A 322 -36.27 -34.38 7.34
CA THR A 322 -37.09 -33.41 6.61
C THR A 322 -38.39 -33.21 7.37
N ALA A 323 -38.63 -32.01 7.91
CA ALA A 323 -39.92 -31.61 8.44
C ALA A 323 -40.38 -30.30 7.79
N VAL A 324 -41.34 -30.43 6.88
CA VAL A 324 -42.14 -29.32 6.34
C VAL A 324 -43.33 -29.11 7.26
N ARG A 325 -43.51 -27.91 7.83
CA ARG A 325 -44.80 -27.36 8.31
C ARG A 325 -44.68 -25.86 8.62
N PRO A 326 -45.80 -25.12 8.72
CA PRO A 326 -46.39 -24.28 7.68
C PRO A 326 -46.18 -22.78 7.94
N ALA A 327 -46.51 -21.96 6.94
CA ALA A 327 -46.47 -20.50 7.00
C ALA A 327 -47.45 -19.91 8.04
N SER A 328 -46.96 -18.97 8.85
CA SER A 328 -47.71 -17.93 9.58
C SER A 328 -46.77 -16.73 9.89
N PRO A 329 -47.31 -15.51 10.07
CA PRO A 329 -46.73 -14.28 9.51
C PRO A 329 -45.80 -13.53 10.48
N GLY A 330 -44.78 -12.88 9.91
CA GLY A 330 -44.00 -11.82 10.57
C GLY A 330 -42.79 -12.29 11.39
N THR A 331 -41.81 -12.96 10.79
CA THR A 331 -40.54 -13.27 11.47
C THR A 331 -39.64 -12.02 11.51
N PRO A 332 -39.13 -11.61 12.69
CA PRO A 332 -38.16 -10.52 12.83
C PRO A 332 -36.93 -10.79 11.94
N GLN A 333 -36.42 -9.75 11.26
CA GLN A 333 -35.25 -9.90 10.39
C GLN A 333 -34.03 -10.39 11.21
N PRO A 334 -33.29 -11.42 10.75
CA PRO A 334 -32.12 -11.91 11.45
C PRO A 334 -31.03 -10.82 11.52
N ARG A 335 -30.22 -10.84 12.59
CA ARG A 335 -29.09 -9.91 12.77
C ARG A 335 -28.17 -9.98 11.55
N ARG A 336 -27.96 -8.86 10.87
CA ARG A 336 -27.12 -8.73 9.68
C ARG A 336 -25.93 -7.83 9.97
N PHE A 337 -24.83 -8.10 9.30
CA PHE A 337 -23.60 -7.32 9.39
C PHE A 337 -23.58 -6.27 8.29
N TRP A 338 -23.29 -5.03 8.65
CA TRP A 338 -23.33 -3.87 7.76
C TRP A 338 -22.10 -3.00 7.97
N VAL A 339 -21.82 -2.14 7.00
CA VAL A 339 -20.82 -1.08 7.14
C VAL A 339 -21.51 0.27 7.11
N GLN A 340 -21.37 1.02 8.19
CA GLN A 340 -21.91 2.35 8.35
C GLN A 340 -20.95 3.37 7.73
N LEU A 341 -21.41 4.09 6.70
CA LEU A 341 -20.64 5.15 6.01
C LEU A 341 -20.90 6.54 6.60
N ALA A 342 -22.09 6.77 7.15
CA ALA A 342 -22.46 8.05 7.74
C ALA A 342 -23.62 7.87 8.73
N SER A 343 -23.78 8.82 9.65
CA SER A 343 -24.98 8.94 10.49
C SER A 343 -25.29 10.41 10.68
N GLY A 344 -26.58 10.77 10.65
CA GLY A 344 -27.02 12.14 10.84
C GLY A 344 -28.50 12.25 11.22
N PRO A 345 -28.94 13.43 11.68
CA PRO A 345 -30.33 13.67 12.07
C PRO A 345 -31.27 13.84 10.86
N ASN A 346 -30.73 14.12 9.66
CA ASN A 346 -31.52 14.34 8.46
C ASN A 346 -31.43 13.14 7.49
N PRO A 347 -32.46 12.28 7.40
CA PRO A 347 -32.47 11.11 6.51
C PRO A 347 -32.42 11.49 5.01
N GLN A 348 -32.89 12.69 4.64
CA GLN A 348 -32.89 13.12 3.23
C GLN A 348 -31.50 13.52 2.70
N ALA A 349 -30.54 13.79 3.58
CA ALA A 349 -29.17 14.09 3.18
C ALA A 349 -28.31 12.82 2.94
N LEU A 350 -28.79 11.65 3.36
CA LEU A 350 -28.05 10.39 3.29
C LEU A 350 -27.79 9.87 1.85
N PRO A 351 -28.74 9.97 0.89
CA PRO A 351 -28.47 9.58 -0.49
C PRO A 351 -27.35 10.39 -1.14
N GLU A 352 -27.30 11.69 -0.89
CA GLU A 352 -26.23 12.56 -1.41
C GLU A 352 -24.89 12.26 -0.74
N LEU A 353 -24.88 11.96 0.57
CA LEU A 353 -23.68 11.50 1.27
C LEU A 353 -23.19 10.16 0.72
N PHE A 354 -24.09 9.25 0.36
CA PHE A 354 -23.73 7.99 -0.29
C PHE A 354 -23.09 8.23 -1.66
N ARG A 355 -23.69 9.08 -2.50
CA ARG A 355 -23.15 9.47 -3.80
C ARG A 355 -21.76 10.09 -3.67
N ARG A 356 -21.54 10.96 -2.67
CA ARG A 356 -20.22 11.55 -2.38
C ARG A 356 -19.19 10.54 -1.89
N SER A 357 -19.61 9.50 -1.17
CA SER A 357 -18.75 8.38 -0.79
C SER A 357 -18.41 7.50 -1.98
N GLN A 358 -19.38 7.20 -2.85
CA GLN A 358 -19.16 6.48 -4.12
C GLN A 358 -18.18 7.22 -5.04
N LEU A 359 -18.22 8.56 -5.09
CA LEU A 359 -17.29 9.35 -5.89
C LEU A 359 -15.85 9.29 -5.37
N ARG A 360 -15.65 9.09 -4.06
CA ARG A 360 -14.32 8.99 -3.44
C ARG A 360 -13.73 7.59 -3.52
N SER A 361 -14.53 6.58 -3.23
CA SER A 361 -14.14 5.17 -3.34
C SER A 361 -14.94 4.50 -4.44
N ARG A 362 -14.62 4.86 -5.69
CA ARG A 362 -15.26 4.25 -6.87
C ARG A 362 -14.88 2.78 -7.01
N GLU A 363 -13.69 2.37 -6.57
CA GLU A 363 -13.24 0.97 -6.68
C GLU A 363 -14.01 0.04 -5.72
N LEU A 364 -14.36 0.49 -4.51
CA LEU A 364 -15.01 -0.35 -3.50
C LEU A 364 -16.54 -0.23 -3.49
N LEU A 365 -17.09 0.94 -3.86
CA LEU A 365 -18.54 1.23 -3.78
C LEU A 365 -19.27 1.18 -5.12
N ASP A 366 -18.59 0.94 -6.24
CA ASP A 366 -19.25 0.76 -7.54
C ASP A 366 -20.05 -0.54 -7.58
N GLY A 367 -21.28 -0.46 -8.09
CA GLY A 367 -22.27 -1.54 -8.05
C GLY A 367 -22.80 -1.92 -6.65
N LYS A 368 -22.37 -1.25 -5.57
CA LYS A 368 -22.90 -1.49 -4.21
C LYS A 368 -24.16 -0.65 -3.97
N THR A 369 -25.18 -1.26 -3.37
CA THR A 369 -26.37 -0.53 -2.94
C THR A 369 -26.22 -0.03 -1.51
N GLY A 370 -26.56 1.23 -1.27
CA GLY A 370 -26.73 1.74 0.07
C GLY A 370 -28.08 1.36 0.68
N TYR A 371 -28.12 1.38 2.00
CA TYR A 371 -29.30 1.14 2.83
C TYR A 371 -29.34 2.20 3.93
N VAL A 372 -30.53 2.47 4.46
CA VAL A 372 -30.74 3.39 5.58
C VAL A 372 -31.40 2.62 6.70
N ALA A 373 -30.79 2.64 7.88
CA ALA A 373 -31.43 2.19 9.11
C ALA A 373 -31.89 3.42 9.90
N ASP A 374 -33.15 3.41 10.31
CA ASP A 374 -33.71 4.40 11.22
C ASP A 374 -33.47 3.95 12.67
N ASP A 375 -32.90 4.86 13.47
CA ASP A 375 -32.62 4.73 14.89
C ASP A 375 -33.28 5.93 15.60
N GLU A 376 -33.64 5.84 16.88
CA GLU A 376 -34.44 6.88 17.56
C GLU A 376 -33.81 8.30 17.47
N GLY A 377 -34.25 9.08 16.48
CA GLY A 377 -33.75 10.44 16.17
C GLY A 377 -32.51 10.52 15.26
N ARG A 378 -32.01 9.42 14.71
CA ARG A 378 -30.84 9.40 13.78
C ARG A 378 -31.02 8.38 12.66
N ALA A 379 -30.65 8.77 11.45
CA ALA A 379 -30.60 7.85 10.32
C ALA A 379 -29.15 7.48 10.02
N ARG A 380 -28.90 6.19 9.79
CA ARG A 380 -27.57 5.62 9.49
C ARG A 380 -27.52 5.14 8.05
N LEU A 381 -26.53 5.58 7.30
CA LEU A 381 -26.24 5.10 5.96
C LEU A 381 -25.35 3.85 6.03
N LEU A 382 -25.82 2.76 5.45
CA LEU A 382 -25.23 1.43 5.52
C LEU A 382 -24.92 0.89 4.11
N VAL A 383 -23.90 0.05 3.99
CA VAL A 383 -23.60 -0.80 2.83
C VAL A 383 -23.55 -2.24 3.30
N GLY A 384 -24.00 -3.19 2.47
CA GLY A 384 -24.07 -4.61 2.82
C GLY A 384 -25.28 -5.29 2.19
N PRO A 385 -25.78 -6.42 2.75
CA PRO A 385 -25.31 -7.11 3.95
C PRO A 385 -24.02 -7.92 3.74
N PHE A 386 -23.19 -8.00 4.78
CA PHE A 386 -21.97 -8.82 4.83
C PHE A 386 -22.21 -10.16 5.53
N ARG A 387 -21.35 -11.15 5.26
CA ARG A 387 -21.51 -12.52 5.77
C ARG A 387 -21.19 -12.63 7.26
N ASN A 388 -20.23 -11.85 7.74
CA ASN A 388 -19.80 -11.83 9.15
C ASN A 388 -19.32 -10.43 9.57
N ALA A 389 -19.07 -10.23 10.87
CA ALA A 389 -18.61 -8.95 11.42
C ALA A 389 -17.18 -8.56 10.97
N GLN A 390 -16.35 -9.56 10.66
CA GLN A 390 -14.97 -9.36 10.25
C GLN A 390 -14.89 -8.83 8.80
N ASP A 391 -15.70 -9.35 7.89
CA ASP A 391 -15.84 -8.85 6.51
C ASP A 391 -16.32 -7.39 6.50
N ALA A 392 -17.30 -7.06 7.34
CA ALA A 392 -17.78 -5.69 7.50
C ALA A 392 -16.67 -4.77 8.06
N ARG A 393 -15.86 -5.25 9.01
CA ARG A 393 -14.74 -4.49 9.54
C ARG A 393 -13.65 -4.26 8.50
N ILE A 394 -13.26 -5.29 7.75
CA ILE A 394 -12.25 -5.19 6.69
C ILE A 394 -12.71 -4.20 5.61
N PHE A 395 -13.96 -4.31 5.16
CA PHE A 395 -14.51 -3.37 4.18
C PHE A 395 -14.56 -1.92 4.70
N ALA A 396 -14.80 -1.73 6.00
CA ALA A 396 -14.75 -0.41 6.62
C ALA A 396 -13.31 0.15 6.69
N GLU A 397 -12.32 -0.71 6.93
CA GLU A 397 -10.89 -0.37 6.94
C GLU A 397 -10.40 -0.02 5.53
N ASP A 398 -10.77 -0.81 4.50
CA ASP A 398 -10.44 -0.55 3.10
C ASP A 398 -11.05 0.79 2.62
N LEU A 399 -12.28 1.12 3.03
CA LEU A 399 -12.90 2.42 2.75
C LEU A 399 -12.21 3.58 3.47
N ALA A 400 -11.66 3.35 4.66
CA ALA A 400 -10.92 4.36 5.41
C ALA A 400 -9.59 4.72 4.72
N VAL A 401 -8.95 3.75 4.06
CA VAL A 401 -7.75 3.98 3.21
C VAL A 401 -8.08 4.92 2.05
N ASP A 402 -9.26 4.76 1.44
CA ASP A 402 -9.78 5.66 0.40
C ASP A 402 -10.31 7.01 0.93
N GLY A 403 -10.11 7.30 2.23
CA GLY A 403 -10.53 8.54 2.87
C GLY A 403 -12.03 8.63 3.18
N VAL A 404 -12.76 7.51 3.11
CA VAL A 404 -14.18 7.41 3.50
C VAL A 404 -14.27 6.83 4.90
N ARG A 405 -14.70 7.64 5.88
CA ARG A 405 -14.91 7.15 7.26
C ARG A 405 -16.05 6.12 7.28
N ALA A 406 -15.71 4.88 7.59
CA ALA A 406 -16.64 3.77 7.67
C ALA A 406 -16.45 2.97 8.98
N PHE A 407 -17.53 2.36 9.49
CA PHE A 407 -17.52 1.57 10.72
C PHE A 407 -18.33 0.28 10.56
N SER A 408 -17.84 -0.84 11.09
CA SER A 408 -18.64 -2.07 11.16
C SER A 408 -19.81 -1.89 12.13
N TRP A 409 -21.01 -2.24 11.70
CA TRP A 409 -22.24 -2.14 12.49
C TRP A 409 -23.09 -3.40 12.35
N VAL A 410 -23.73 -3.83 13.45
CA VAL A 410 -24.58 -5.02 13.49
C VAL A 410 -26.01 -4.56 13.75
N SER A 411 -26.96 -5.02 12.93
CA SER A 411 -28.36 -4.65 13.10
C SER A 411 -28.99 -5.38 14.29
N SER A 412 -29.81 -4.65 15.05
CA SER A 412 -30.65 -5.23 16.10
C SER A 412 -31.73 -6.13 15.49
N GLU A 413 -32.19 -7.12 16.27
CA GLU A 413 -33.25 -8.02 15.83
C GLU A 413 -34.55 -7.23 15.60
N GLY A 414 -35.11 -7.33 14.39
CA GLY A 414 -36.32 -6.56 14.01
C GLY A 414 -36.10 -5.11 13.56
N GLN A 415 -34.85 -4.64 13.41
CA GLN A 415 -34.58 -3.27 12.97
C GLN A 415 -34.98 -3.03 11.50
N VAL A 416 -35.71 -1.94 11.24
CA VAL A 416 -36.19 -1.59 9.88
C VAL A 416 -35.04 -0.98 9.08
N ILE A 417 -34.64 -1.66 8.01
CA ILE A 417 -33.61 -1.21 7.07
C ILE A 417 -34.24 -1.02 5.70
N ARG A 418 -34.15 0.20 5.17
CA ARG A 418 -34.72 0.59 3.87
C ARG A 418 -33.63 0.73 2.83
N LYS A 419 -33.85 0.20 1.63
CA LYS A 419 -32.93 0.37 0.50
C LYS A 419 -32.99 1.83 0.02
N ILE A 420 -31.86 2.48 -0.23
CA ILE A 420 -31.90 3.78 -0.93
C ILE A 420 -32.04 3.52 -2.43
N THR A 421 -33.05 4.13 -3.03
CA THR A 421 -33.23 4.14 -4.48
C THR A 421 -32.47 5.35 -5.00
N THR A 422 -31.33 5.12 -5.63
CA THR A 422 -30.61 6.16 -6.36
C THR A 422 -31.27 6.28 -7.73
N GLU A 423 -32.07 7.33 -7.96
CA GLU A 423 -32.42 7.76 -9.32
C GLU A 423 -31.24 8.44 -10.02
#